data_AF-A0A455UR19-F1
#
_entry.id   AF-A0A455UR19-F1
#
_cell.length_a   1.000
_cell.length_b   1.000
_cell.length_c   1.000
_cell.angle_alpha   90.00
_cell.angle_beta   90.00
_cell.angle_gamma   90.00
#
_symmetry.space_group_name_H-M   'P 1'
#
loop_
_entity.id
_entity.type
_entity.pdbx_description
1 polymer ?
#
loop_
_entity_poly.entity_id
_entity_poly.type
_entity_poly.pdbx_seq_one_letter_code
_entity_poly.pdbx_strand_id
1 'polypeptide(L)'
;MYRDIFGGVIHIGLDQSKGGRAGDPPSNALAERLRALPFRVDRLKTGTPPRIDAKTVDISQLEEQPGDSPTPVMSYLGSREMHPRQVSCHIAHTNQQTHDLILANLDRSPMYSGVIEGIGPRYCPSIEDKVHRFADKSSHQVFIEPEGLDTHELYPNGISTSLPFDVQIQVVRSIKGLKNAHITRPGYAIEYDFFDPRDLKHSLETKFIHNLFLLDRSTAPPATKKPVHKVCWQA
;
A
#
# COMPACT_ATOMS: atom_id res chain seq x y z
N MET A 1 15.95 5.78 2.67
CA MET A 1 15.40 4.55 3.30
C MET A 1 14.85 4.96 4.66
N TYR A 2 13.58 5.36 4.75
CA TYR A 2 12.95 5.77 6.01
C TYR A 2 12.61 4.53 6.83
N ARG A 3 13.39 4.30 7.90
CA ARG A 3 13.35 3.14 8.78
C ARG A 3 12.37 3.32 9.96
N ASP A 4 11.93 4.55 10.21
CA ASP A 4 11.22 4.89 11.42
C ASP A 4 9.71 5.01 11.19
N ILE A 5 8.99 4.00 11.64
CA ILE A 5 7.53 4.03 11.77
C ILE A 5 7.22 4.05 13.27
N PHE A 6 6.60 5.14 13.72
CA PHE A 6 6.29 5.40 15.13
C PHE A 6 5.18 4.46 15.61
N GLY A 7 5.48 3.63 16.62
CA GLY A 7 4.50 2.71 17.20
C GLY A 7 3.91 1.72 16.18
N GLY A 8 4.72 1.25 15.22
CA GLY A 8 4.27 0.39 14.13
C GLY A 8 3.72 -0.96 14.60
N VAL A 9 2.53 -1.31 14.13
CA VAL A 9 1.89 -2.63 14.33
C VAL A 9 1.46 -3.19 12.98
N ILE A 10 1.99 -4.37 12.65
CA ILE A 10 1.69 -5.11 11.42
C ILE A 10 0.53 -6.07 11.70
N HIS A 11 -0.46 -6.06 10.81
CA HIS A 11 -1.66 -6.89 10.86
C HIS A 11 -1.76 -7.78 9.61
N ILE A 12 -1.87 -9.09 9.82
CA ILE A 12 -2.13 -10.10 8.78
C ILE A 12 -3.23 -11.02 9.30
N GLY A 13 -4.47 -10.82 8.85
CA GLY A 13 -5.61 -11.40 9.56
C GLY A 13 -5.58 -10.99 11.03
N LEU A 14 -6.00 -11.88 11.92
CA LEU A 14 -6.05 -11.59 13.36
C LEU A 14 -4.65 -11.56 14.03
N ASP A 15 -3.60 -11.96 13.32
CA ASP A 15 -2.24 -11.94 13.85
C ASP A 15 -1.67 -10.52 13.84
N GLN A 16 -1.09 -10.13 14.98
CA GLN A 16 -0.42 -8.85 15.16
C GLN A 16 1.06 -9.05 15.51
N SER A 17 1.91 -8.21 14.92
CA SER A 17 3.32 -8.14 15.29
C SER A 17 3.77 -6.69 15.37
N LYS A 18 4.63 -6.38 16.35
CA LYS A 18 5.25 -5.05 16.45
C LYS A 18 6.35 -4.94 15.40
N GLY A 19 6.30 -3.92 14.55
CA GLY A 19 7.22 -3.77 13.44
C GLY A 19 7.00 -2.45 12.71
N GLY A 20 8.05 -1.84 12.20
CA GLY A 20 7.91 -0.65 11.35
C GLY A 20 7.48 -1.06 9.94
N ARG A 21 8.26 -1.95 9.32
CA ARG A 21 7.91 -2.67 8.09
C ARG A 21 8.09 -4.16 8.34
N ALA A 22 7.60 -5.02 7.45
CA ALA A 22 7.88 -6.44 7.52
C ALA A 22 9.41 -6.67 7.58
N GLY A 23 9.90 -7.17 8.73
CA GLY A 23 11.32 -7.41 9.00
C GLY A 23 12.09 -6.26 9.69
N ASP A 24 11.52 -5.07 9.83
CA ASP A 24 12.17 -3.91 10.44
C ASP A 24 11.59 -3.60 11.84
N PRO A 25 12.43 -3.31 12.87
CA PRO A 25 11.95 -2.96 14.21
C PRO A 25 11.23 -1.60 14.23
N PRO A 26 10.26 -1.39 15.13
CA PRO A 26 9.56 -0.11 15.27
C PRO A 26 10.31 0.88 16.19
N SER A 27 10.11 2.18 15.95
CA SER A 27 10.76 3.25 16.73
C SER A 27 9.92 3.69 17.93
N ASN A 28 9.75 2.78 18.89
CA ASN A 28 8.81 2.93 20.01
C ASN A 28 9.19 4.02 21.03
N ALA A 29 10.45 4.08 21.45
CA ALA A 29 10.88 5.01 22.51
C ALA A 29 10.72 6.49 22.09
N LEU A 30 10.97 6.79 20.81
CA LEU A 30 10.76 8.13 20.27
C LEU A 30 9.27 8.45 20.15
N ALA A 31 8.44 7.48 19.73
CA ALA A 31 6.99 7.64 19.69
C ALA A 31 6.42 7.96 21.09
N GLU A 32 6.82 7.21 22.12
CA GLU A 32 6.39 7.44 23.51
C GLU A 32 6.77 8.85 24.01
N ARG A 33 8.01 9.29 23.75
CA ARG A 33 8.43 10.65 24.12
C ARG A 33 7.64 11.73 23.40
N LEU A 34 7.37 11.55 22.11
CA LEU A 34 6.61 12.53 21.33
C LEU A 34 5.13 12.56 21.75
N ARG A 35 4.54 11.41 22.13
CA ARG A 35 3.17 11.37 22.70
C ARG A 35 3.06 12.06 24.06
N ALA A 36 4.15 12.12 24.83
CA ALA A 36 4.19 12.82 26.12
C ALA A 36 4.25 14.35 25.99
N LEU A 37 4.44 14.87 24.77
CA LEU A 37 4.46 16.29 24.46
C LEU A 37 3.06 16.75 24.01
N PRO A 38 2.77 18.06 23.96
CA PRO A 38 1.43 18.59 23.62
C PRO A 38 1.07 18.45 22.13
N PHE A 39 1.56 17.42 21.45
CA PHE A 39 1.17 17.09 20.09
C PHE A 39 -0.15 16.35 20.05
N ARG A 40 -0.99 16.66 19.06
CA ARG A 40 -2.12 15.81 18.71
C ARG A 40 -1.60 14.63 17.90
N VAL A 41 -1.70 13.44 18.50
CA VAL A 41 -1.28 12.17 17.90
C VAL A 41 -2.51 11.32 17.63
N ASP A 42 -2.56 10.74 16.45
CA ASP A 42 -3.60 9.78 16.05
C ASP A 42 -2.93 8.67 15.22
N ARG A 43 -3.64 7.60 14.89
CA ARG A 43 -3.09 6.44 14.17
C ARG A 43 -3.69 6.32 12.77
N LEU A 44 -2.82 6.03 11.81
CA LEU A 44 -3.19 5.72 10.44
C LEU A 44 -2.86 4.29 10.11
N LYS A 45 -3.69 3.72 9.25
CA LYS A 45 -3.46 2.43 8.64
C LYS A 45 -3.14 2.59 7.16
N THR A 46 -2.09 1.92 6.71
CA THR A 46 -1.84 1.71 5.27
C THR A 46 -1.69 0.22 4.97
N GLY A 47 -2.22 -0.23 3.82
CA GLY A 47 -2.14 -1.62 3.38
C GLY A 47 -1.21 -1.79 2.19
N THR A 48 -0.52 -2.92 2.11
CA THR A 48 0.29 -3.33 0.95
C THR A 48 -0.23 -4.66 0.38
N PRO A 49 -0.17 -4.87 -0.94
CA PRO A 49 -0.60 -6.13 -1.53
C PRO A 49 0.41 -7.25 -1.27
N PRO A 50 0.02 -8.52 -1.41
CA PRO A 50 0.98 -9.62 -1.46
C PRO A 50 1.93 -9.46 -2.64
N ARG A 51 3.18 -9.91 -2.50
CA ARG A 51 4.13 -10.02 -3.62
C ARG A 51 4.03 -11.39 -4.26
N ILE A 52 4.11 -11.43 -5.58
CA ILE A 52 3.93 -12.66 -6.34
C ILE A 52 5.13 -12.94 -7.23
N ASP A 53 5.46 -14.22 -7.42
CA ASP A 53 6.56 -14.64 -8.29
C ASP A 53 6.12 -14.59 -9.76
N ALA A 54 6.80 -13.77 -10.56
CA ALA A 54 6.58 -13.62 -11.99
C ALA A 54 6.62 -14.94 -12.76
N LYS A 55 7.43 -15.92 -12.32
CA LYS A 55 7.54 -17.24 -12.97
C LYS A 55 6.27 -18.07 -12.88
N THR A 56 5.37 -17.70 -11.97
CA THR A 56 4.12 -18.42 -11.69
C THR A 56 2.89 -17.69 -12.24
N VAL A 57 3.10 -16.57 -12.94
CA VAL A 57 2.07 -15.75 -13.56
C VAL A 57 2.03 -16.01 -15.06
N ASP A 58 0.83 -16.29 -15.59
CA ASP A 58 0.61 -16.40 -17.02
C ASP A 58 0.32 -15.02 -17.62
N ILE A 59 1.39 -14.32 -17.98
CA ILE A 59 1.35 -12.97 -18.54
C ILE A 59 0.60 -12.94 -19.88
N SER A 60 0.56 -14.04 -20.64
CA SER A 60 -0.15 -14.11 -21.93
C SER A 60 -1.67 -13.90 -21.82
N GLN A 61 -2.21 -14.07 -20.62
CA GLN A 61 -3.63 -13.86 -20.31
C GLN A 61 -3.94 -12.44 -19.85
N LEU A 62 -2.92 -11.59 -19.70
CA LEU A 62 -3.02 -10.22 -19.20
C LEU A 62 -2.86 -9.22 -20.34
N GLU A 63 -3.45 -8.04 -20.18
CA GLU A 63 -3.27 -6.94 -21.13
C GLU A 63 -1.94 -6.24 -20.85
N GLU A 64 -1.09 -6.09 -21.86
CA GLU A 64 0.16 -5.36 -21.73
C GLU A 64 -0.10 -3.84 -21.73
N GLN A 65 0.51 -3.14 -20.77
CA GLN A 65 0.53 -1.69 -20.71
C GLN A 65 1.98 -1.19 -20.80
N PRO A 66 2.46 -0.87 -22.02
CA PRO A 66 3.79 -0.30 -22.20
C PRO A 66 3.84 1.15 -21.70
N GLY A 67 5.06 1.64 -21.46
CA GLY A 67 5.28 3.06 -21.19
C GLY A 67 5.08 3.95 -22.42
N ASP A 68 5.10 5.26 -22.21
CA ASP A 68 4.90 6.23 -23.27
C ASP A 68 6.04 6.21 -24.31
N SER A 69 5.68 6.47 -25.57
CA SER A 69 6.62 6.75 -26.64
C SER A 69 6.29 8.13 -27.25
N PRO A 70 7.15 9.14 -27.11
CA PRO A 70 8.54 9.03 -26.63
C PRO A 70 8.60 9.16 -25.09
N THR A 71 9.31 8.27 -24.38
CA THR A 71 9.44 8.23 -22.89
C THR A 71 9.72 9.58 -22.22
N PRO A 72 8.88 10.06 -21.30
CA PRO A 72 9.07 11.34 -20.60
C PRO A 72 10.25 11.28 -19.63
N VAL A 73 10.88 12.43 -19.40
CA VAL A 73 12.00 12.59 -18.47
C VAL A 73 11.53 13.39 -17.26
N MET A 74 11.73 12.88 -16.04
CA MET A 74 11.27 13.54 -14.81
C MET A 74 12.06 14.81 -14.48
N SER A 75 13.38 14.82 -14.68
CA SER A 75 14.25 15.95 -14.36
C SER A 75 14.44 16.90 -15.56
N TYR A 76 14.44 18.21 -15.30
CA TYR A 76 14.81 19.23 -16.31
C TYR A 76 16.26 19.11 -16.78
N LEU A 77 17.14 18.54 -15.96
CA LEU A 77 18.53 18.25 -16.31
C LEU A 77 18.70 16.83 -16.88
N GLY A 78 17.60 16.09 -16.96
CA GLY A 78 17.57 14.70 -17.36
C GLY A 78 17.64 14.53 -18.89
N SER A 79 17.94 13.31 -19.31
CA SER A 79 17.88 12.89 -20.71
C SER A 79 17.44 11.43 -20.79
N ARG A 80 16.90 11.04 -21.95
CA ARG A 80 16.31 9.70 -22.16
C ARG A 80 17.37 8.60 -22.14
N GLU A 81 18.60 8.94 -22.47
CA GLU A 81 19.76 8.03 -22.48
C GLU A 81 20.14 7.57 -21.06
N MET A 82 19.72 8.31 -20.04
CA MET A 82 19.93 7.95 -18.64
C MET A 82 18.87 6.98 -18.10
N HIS A 83 17.80 6.71 -18.85
CA HIS A 83 16.74 5.83 -18.39
C HIS A 83 17.23 4.37 -18.36
N PRO A 84 16.85 3.59 -17.33
CA PRO A 84 17.06 2.15 -17.37
C PRO A 84 16.19 1.53 -18.48
N ARG A 85 16.42 0.23 -18.72
CA ARG A 85 15.57 -0.54 -19.63
C ARG A 85 14.10 -0.41 -19.21
N GLN A 86 13.27 0.05 -20.14
CA GLN A 86 11.82 0.15 -19.93
C GLN A 86 11.21 -1.25 -20.00
N VAL A 87 10.26 -1.52 -19.12
CA VAL A 87 9.51 -2.79 -19.06
C VAL A 87 8.02 -2.47 -18.91
N SER A 88 7.17 -3.33 -19.47
CA SER A 88 5.73 -3.12 -19.45
C SER A 88 5.11 -3.50 -18.11
N CYS A 89 4.13 -2.71 -17.68
CA CYS A 89 3.14 -3.11 -16.68
C CYS A 89 2.14 -4.07 -17.36
N HIS A 90 1.41 -4.88 -16.59
CA HIS A 90 0.29 -5.66 -17.12
C HIS A 90 -0.99 -5.38 -16.36
N ILE A 91 -2.14 -5.51 -17.02
CA ILE A 91 -3.44 -5.23 -16.45
C ILE A 91 -4.19 -6.55 -16.25
N ALA A 92 -4.65 -6.75 -15.03
CA ALA A 92 -5.54 -7.81 -14.63
C ALA A 92 -6.82 -7.24 -14.01
N HIS A 93 -7.83 -8.09 -13.86
CA HIS A 93 -9.11 -7.72 -13.28
C HIS A 93 -9.55 -8.74 -12.24
N THR A 94 -10.04 -8.24 -11.11
CA THR A 94 -10.83 -9.07 -10.19
C THR A 94 -12.16 -9.44 -10.84
N ASN A 95 -12.83 -10.45 -10.29
CA ASN A 95 -14.10 -10.94 -10.79
C ASN A 95 -15.02 -11.29 -9.62
N GLN A 96 -16.24 -11.74 -9.94
CA GLN A 96 -17.24 -12.10 -8.95
C GLN A 96 -16.71 -13.14 -7.93
N GLN A 97 -15.98 -14.16 -8.39
CA GLN A 97 -15.38 -15.15 -7.49
C GLN A 97 -14.38 -14.51 -6.52
N THR A 98 -13.56 -13.56 -6.98
CA THR A 98 -12.69 -12.78 -6.09
C THR A 98 -13.49 -12.03 -5.03
N HIS A 99 -14.60 -11.41 -5.42
CA HIS A 99 -15.43 -10.62 -4.50
C HIS A 99 -16.14 -11.51 -3.49
N ASP A 100 -16.71 -12.63 -3.92
CA ASP A 100 -17.38 -13.61 -3.06
C ASP A 100 -16.42 -14.15 -1.99
N LEU A 101 -15.17 -14.47 -2.37
CA LEU A 101 -14.13 -14.92 -1.44
C LEU A 101 -13.81 -13.86 -0.38
N ILE A 102 -13.73 -12.59 -0.79
CA ILE A 102 -13.47 -11.46 0.11
C ILE A 102 -14.66 -11.27 1.05
N LEU A 103 -15.88 -11.21 0.52
CA LEU A 103 -17.11 -11.00 1.28
C LEU A 103 -17.34 -12.10 2.32
N ALA A 104 -17.04 -13.36 1.96
CA ALA A 104 -17.15 -14.50 2.85
C ALA A 104 -16.11 -14.53 3.99
N ASN A 105 -15.07 -13.69 3.93
CA ASN A 105 -13.99 -13.64 4.94
C ASN A 105 -13.82 -12.22 5.53
N LEU A 106 -14.80 -11.33 5.39
CA LEU A 106 -14.72 -9.97 5.93
C LEU A 106 -14.58 -9.95 7.45
N ASP A 107 -15.24 -10.87 8.14
CA ASP A 107 -15.16 -11.08 9.60
C ASP A 107 -13.73 -11.37 10.07
N ARG A 108 -12.90 -11.96 9.21
CA ARG A 108 -11.49 -12.26 9.47
C ARG A 108 -10.54 -11.12 9.10
N SER A 109 -11.07 -10.02 8.56
CA SER A 109 -10.29 -8.82 8.28
C SER A 109 -10.18 -7.95 9.54
N PRO A 110 -8.97 -7.57 9.98
CA PRO A 110 -8.75 -6.69 11.12
C PRO A 110 -9.49 -5.35 11.06
N MET A 111 -9.81 -4.91 9.83
CA MET A 111 -10.62 -3.71 9.60
C MET A 111 -12.03 -3.83 10.12
N TYR A 112 -12.65 -5.00 9.93
CA TYR A 112 -14.07 -5.21 10.20
C TYR A 112 -14.30 -5.93 11.53
N SER A 113 -13.28 -6.62 12.06
CA SER A 113 -13.32 -7.23 13.39
C SER A 113 -13.02 -6.26 14.54
N GLY A 114 -12.76 -4.98 14.25
CA GLY A 114 -12.47 -3.95 15.26
C GLY A 114 -11.07 -4.06 15.88
N VAL A 115 -10.17 -4.82 15.24
CA VAL A 115 -8.80 -5.06 15.72
C VAL A 115 -7.85 -3.91 15.37
N ILE A 116 -8.20 -3.10 14.36
CA ILE A 116 -7.45 -1.90 13.99
C ILE A 116 -8.19 -0.66 14.48
N GLU A 117 -7.50 0.19 15.23
CA GLU A 117 -8.01 1.45 15.76
C GLU A 117 -7.80 2.60 14.75
N GLY A 118 -6.79 2.48 13.90
CA GLY A 118 -6.29 3.50 13.00
C GLY A 118 -7.17 3.73 11.78
N ILE A 119 -7.29 5.00 11.40
CA ILE A 119 -8.15 5.42 10.30
C ILE A 119 -7.47 5.08 8.96
N GLY A 120 -8.16 4.32 8.12
CA GLY A 120 -7.71 4.04 6.75
C GLY A 120 -7.89 5.25 5.81
N PRO A 121 -7.03 5.45 4.80
CA PRO A 121 -7.19 6.52 3.82
C PRO A 121 -8.48 6.35 3.01
N ARG A 122 -9.30 7.40 2.94
CA ARG A 122 -10.58 7.38 2.21
C ARG A 122 -10.44 7.02 0.72
N TYR A 123 -9.32 7.37 0.08
CA TYR A 123 -9.14 7.27 -1.38
C TYR A 123 -8.31 6.08 -1.85
N CYS A 124 -7.59 5.43 -0.93
CA CYS A 124 -6.79 4.23 -1.23
C CYS A 124 -7.20 3.08 -0.30
N PRO A 125 -8.48 2.66 -0.32
CA PRO A 125 -8.96 1.57 0.51
C PRO A 125 -8.30 0.24 0.11
N SER A 126 -8.22 -0.69 1.06
CA SER A 126 -7.86 -2.08 0.79
C SER A 126 -8.90 -2.73 -0.12
N ILE A 127 -8.57 -3.86 -0.74
CA ILE A 127 -9.49 -4.54 -1.67
C ILE A 127 -10.77 -4.99 -0.98
N GLU A 128 -10.67 -5.43 0.27
CA GLU A 128 -11.85 -5.75 1.08
C GLU A 128 -12.78 -4.54 1.29
N ASP A 129 -12.22 -3.35 1.49
CA ASP A 129 -12.99 -2.12 1.67
C ASP A 129 -13.50 -1.55 0.32
N LYS A 130 -12.77 -1.75 -0.78
CA LYS A 130 -13.26 -1.45 -2.14
C LYS A 130 -14.47 -2.29 -2.50
N VAL A 131 -14.38 -3.61 -2.31
CA VAL A 131 -15.47 -4.54 -2.64
C VAL A 131 -16.69 -4.27 -1.77
N HIS A 132 -16.51 -3.98 -0.48
CA HIS A 132 -17.62 -3.65 0.41
C HIS A 132 -18.28 -2.31 0.07
N ARG A 133 -17.52 -1.24 -0.22
CA ARG A 133 -18.07 0.10 -0.50
C ARG A 133 -18.65 0.24 -1.91
N PHE A 134 -18.08 -0.46 -2.88
CA PHE A 134 -18.47 -0.40 -4.29
C PHE A 134 -19.02 -1.75 -4.75
N ALA A 135 -20.00 -2.27 -4.00
CA ALA A 135 -20.59 -3.58 -4.24
C ALA A 135 -21.34 -3.70 -5.58
N ASP A 136 -21.66 -2.56 -6.21
CA ASP A 136 -22.24 -2.48 -7.56
C ASP A 136 -21.22 -2.80 -8.67
N LYS A 137 -19.92 -2.72 -8.39
CA LYS A 137 -18.87 -3.01 -9.37
C LYS A 137 -18.56 -4.50 -9.42
N SER A 138 -18.77 -5.12 -10.57
CA SER A 138 -18.45 -6.53 -10.84
C SER A 138 -16.95 -6.82 -11.02
N SER A 139 -16.12 -5.77 -11.14
CA SER A 139 -14.68 -5.90 -11.35
C SER A 139 -13.91 -4.66 -10.87
N HIS A 140 -12.68 -4.90 -10.44
CA HIS A 140 -11.69 -3.90 -10.09
C HIS A 140 -10.38 -4.20 -10.83
N GLN A 141 -9.79 -3.17 -11.43
CA GLN A 141 -8.51 -3.24 -12.12
C GLN A 141 -7.34 -3.41 -11.14
N VAL A 142 -6.39 -4.25 -11.54
CA VAL A 142 -5.16 -4.56 -10.83
C VAL A 142 -4.00 -4.40 -11.80
N PHE A 143 -3.03 -3.54 -11.48
CA PHE A 143 -1.80 -3.46 -12.25
C PHE A 143 -0.78 -4.44 -11.68
N ILE A 144 -0.22 -5.26 -12.54
CA ILE A 144 0.86 -6.19 -12.24
C ILE A 144 2.16 -5.51 -12.65
N GLU A 145 2.87 -4.98 -11.67
CA GLU A 145 4.04 -4.12 -11.85
C GLU A 145 5.31 -4.88 -11.45
N PRO A 146 6.37 -4.93 -12.29
CA PRO A 146 7.66 -5.46 -11.88
C PRO A 146 8.29 -4.61 -10.76
N GLU A 147 8.76 -5.22 -9.67
CA GLU A 147 9.43 -4.45 -8.60
C GLU A 147 10.86 -4.00 -8.97
N GLY A 148 11.47 -4.62 -9.98
CA GLY A 148 12.80 -4.28 -10.45
C GLY A 148 13.22 -5.09 -11.67
N LEU A 149 14.35 -4.73 -12.27
CA LEU A 149 14.87 -5.39 -13.48
C LEU A 149 15.53 -6.74 -13.21
N ASP A 150 16.06 -6.93 -12.01
CA ASP A 150 16.85 -8.11 -11.60
C ASP A 150 16.12 -9.00 -10.59
N THR A 151 14.82 -8.77 -10.37
CA THR A 151 13.96 -9.56 -9.47
C THR A 151 12.81 -10.18 -10.24
N HIS A 152 12.27 -11.26 -9.69
CA HIS A 152 11.05 -11.90 -10.18
C HIS A 152 9.83 -11.52 -9.33
N GLU A 153 9.96 -10.61 -8.37
CA GLU A 153 8.81 -10.13 -7.59
C GLU A 153 7.97 -9.15 -8.41
N LEU A 154 6.66 -9.42 -8.47
CA LEU A 154 5.66 -8.50 -9.00
C LEU A 154 4.84 -7.89 -7.86
N TYR A 155 4.49 -6.62 -8.04
CA TYR A 155 3.61 -5.83 -7.19
C TYR A 155 2.22 -5.73 -7.83
N PRO A 156 1.20 -6.48 -7.34
CA PRO A 156 -0.16 -6.40 -7.84
C PRO A 156 -0.90 -5.19 -7.22
N ASN A 157 -0.65 -4.01 -7.77
CA ASN A 157 -1.25 -2.75 -7.36
C ASN A 157 -2.76 -2.75 -7.59
N GLY A 158 -3.52 -2.62 -6.50
CA GLY A 158 -4.98 -2.64 -6.54
C GLY A 158 -5.58 -3.58 -5.51
N ILE A 159 -4.83 -4.63 -5.11
CA ILE A 159 -5.25 -5.66 -4.16
C ILE A 159 -4.55 -5.58 -2.79
N SER A 160 -4.22 -4.38 -2.32
CA SER A 160 -3.75 -4.18 -0.94
C SER A 160 -4.75 -4.78 0.04
N THR A 161 -4.30 -5.56 1.03
CA THR A 161 -5.20 -6.28 1.93
C THR A 161 -4.59 -6.50 3.30
N SER A 162 -5.46 -6.72 4.28
CA SER A 162 -5.10 -7.23 5.62
C SER A 162 -5.74 -8.57 5.93
N LEU A 163 -6.33 -9.25 4.94
CA LEU A 163 -6.92 -10.57 5.12
C LEU A 163 -5.88 -11.62 5.54
N PRO A 164 -6.30 -12.73 6.18
CA PRO A 164 -5.43 -13.86 6.47
C PRO A 164 -4.73 -14.43 5.23
N PHE A 165 -3.52 -14.96 5.39
CA PHE A 165 -2.70 -15.42 4.27
C PHE A 165 -3.37 -16.50 3.41
N ASP A 166 -4.10 -17.44 4.02
CA ASP A 166 -4.88 -18.47 3.32
C ASP A 166 -5.94 -17.87 2.38
N VAL A 167 -6.55 -16.75 2.77
CA VAL A 167 -7.53 -16.03 1.96
C VAL A 167 -6.82 -15.25 0.85
N GLN A 168 -5.68 -14.62 1.15
CA GLN A 168 -4.88 -13.91 0.15
C GLN A 168 -4.49 -14.82 -1.01
N ILE A 169 -4.08 -16.06 -0.75
CA ILE A 169 -3.77 -17.06 -1.78
C ILE A 169 -4.98 -17.29 -2.69
N GLN A 170 -6.17 -17.48 -2.09
CA GLN A 170 -7.40 -17.74 -2.84
C GLN A 170 -7.80 -16.52 -3.70
N VAL A 171 -7.72 -15.32 -3.13
CA VAL A 171 -8.01 -14.06 -3.82
C VAL A 171 -7.06 -13.82 -5.00
N VAL A 172 -5.76 -14.01 -4.80
CA VAL A 172 -4.77 -13.87 -5.88
C VAL A 172 -5.04 -14.89 -6.99
N ARG A 173 -5.28 -16.15 -6.62
CA ARG A 173 -5.48 -17.24 -7.59
C ARG A 173 -6.83 -17.22 -8.30
N SER A 174 -7.81 -16.47 -7.81
CA SER A 174 -9.08 -16.29 -8.52
C SER A 174 -8.99 -15.29 -9.68
N ILE A 175 -7.94 -14.46 -9.72
CA ILE A 175 -7.71 -13.49 -10.80
C ILE A 175 -7.18 -14.22 -12.04
N LYS A 176 -7.71 -13.85 -13.21
CA LYS A 176 -7.27 -14.41 -14.50
C LYS A 176 -5.77 -14.16 -14.72
N GLY A 177 -5.04 -15.17 -15.19
CA GLY A 177 -3.58 -15.14 -15.35
C GLY A 177 -2.79 -15.44 -14.06
N LEU A 178 -3.45 -15.43 -12.89
CA LEU A 178 -2.81 -15.63 -11.58
C LEU A 178 -3.18 -16.96 -10.90
N LYS A 179 -3.85 -17.88 -11.61
CA LYS A 179 -4.36 -19.16 -11.06
C LYS A 179 -3.32 -19.98 -10.29
N ASN A 180 -2.08 -19.98 -10.77
CA ASN A 180 -0.96 -20.72 -10.16
C ASN A 180 0.02 -19.81 -9.42
N ALA A 181 -0.32 -18.52 -9.25
CA ALA A 181 0.59 -17.55 -8.65
C ALA A 181 1.03 -18.00 -7.26
N HIS A 182 2.33 -17.86 -7.02
CA HIS A 182 2.97 -18.11 -5.74
C HIS A 182 3.23 -16.77 -5.05
N ILE A 183 2.76 -16.64 -3.81
CA ILE A 183 2.98 -15.44 -3.01
C ILE A 183 4.36 -15.54 -2.35
N THR A 184 5.29 -14.66 -2.71
CA THR A 184 6.62 -14.58 -2.09
C THR A 184 6.58 -13.87 -0.75
N ARG A 185 5.68 -12.88 -0.60
CA ARG A 185 5.46 -12.14 0.65
C ARG A 185 3.97 -11.85 0.87
N PRO A 186 3.43 -12.10 2.07
CA PRO A 186 2.03 -11.78 2.35
C PRO A 186 1.79 -10.27 2.29
N GLY A 187 0.58 -9.90 1.86
CA GLY A 187 0.03 -8.57 2.06
C GLY A 187 -0.25 -8.36 3.54
N TYR A 188 -0.17 -7.11 3.97
CA TYR A 188 -0.41 -6.74 5.35
C TYR A 188 -0.88 -5.30 5.45
N ALA A 189 -1.47 -4.97 6.60
CA ALA A 189 -1.67 -3.59 7.01
C ALA A 189 -0.64 -3.20 8.07
N ILE A 190 -0.11 -1.99 7.97
CA ILE A 190 0.70 -1.36 9.01
C ILE A 190 -0.10 -0.21 9.59
N GLU A 191 -0.22 -0.23 10.91
CA GLU A 191 -0.79 0.85 11.71
C GLU A 191 0.34 1.61 12.42
N TYR A 192 0.31 2.93 12.37
CA TYR A 192 1.37 3.77 12.91
C TYR A 192 0.86 5.15 13.33
N ASP A 193 1.62 5.79 14.20
CA ASP A 193 1.29 7.13 14.67
C ASP A 193 1.62 8.19 13.61
N PHE A 194 0.74 9.19 13.53
CA PHE A 194 1.04 10.44 12.87
C PHE A 194 0.69 11.62 13.78
N PHE A 195 1.39 12.72 13.56
CA PHE A 195 1.17 13.99 14.23
C PHE A 195 0.28 14.88 13.36
N ASP A 196 -0.69 15.53 13.98
CA ASP A 196 -1.58 16.45 13.28
C ASP A 196 -0.78 17.60 12.65
N PRO A 197 -0.80 17.77 11.31
CA PRO A 197 -0.02 18.82 10.66
C PRO A 197 -0.47 20.23 11.07
N ARG A 198 -1.66 20.39 11.68
CA ARG A 198 -2.11 21.67 12.25
C ARG A 198 -1.29 22.12 13.45
N ASP A 199 -0.46 21.25 14.03
CA ASP A 199 0.53 21.59 15.07
C ASP A 199 1.86 22.13 14.51
N LEU A 200 1.96 22.25 13.18
CA LEU A 200 3.14 22.78 12.49
C LEU A 200 2.91 24.18 11.95
N LYS A 201 4.00 24.94 11.83
CA LYS A 201 4.06 26.17 11.04
C LYS A 201 4.14 25.82 9.55
N HIS A 202 3.92 26.80 8.67
CA HIS A 202 4.11 26.60 7.23
C HIS A 202 5.56 26.25 6.83
N SER A 203 6.53 26.54 7.70
CA SER A 203 7.92 26.09 7.59
C SER A 203 8.14 24.61 7.95
N LEU A 204 7.08 23.88 8.36
CA LEU A 204 7.11 22.51 8.87
C LEU A 204 7.78 22.35 10.25
N GLU A 205 8.21 23.46 10.85
CA GLU A 205 8.65 23.51 12.24
C GLU A 205 7.45 23.32 13.18
N THR A 206 7.63 22.60 14.28
CA THR A 206 6.58 22.42 15.29
C THR A 206 6.26 23.74 16.00
N LYS A 207 5.02 23.88 16.45
CA LYS A 207 4.59 25.03 17.27
C LYS A 207 5.04 24.94 18.73
N PHE A 208 5.39 23.75 19.21
CA PHE A 208 5.68 23.50 20.62
C PHE A 208 7.17 23.40 20.95
N ILE A 209 8.00 23.01 19.97
CA ILE A 209 9.45 22.88 20.13
C ILE A 209 10.15 23.60 18.99
N HIS A 210 10.95 24.60 19.35
CA HIS A 210 11.78 25.33 18.41
C HIS A 210 12.85 24.42 17.78
N ASN A 211 13.10 24.59 16.49
CA ASN A 211 14.03 23.82 15.67
C ASN A 211 13.73 22.32 15.56
N LEU A 212 12.52 21.88 15.92
CA LEU A 212 12.02 20.54 15.61
C LEU A 212 11.14 20.61 14.36
N PHE A 213 11.43 19.78 13.36
CA PHE A 213 10.69 19.71 12.10
C PHE A 213 10.13 18.30 11.91
N LEU A 214 8.86 18.20 11.50
CA LEU A 214 8.20 16.93 11.19
C LEU A 214 7.79 16.90 9.71
N LEU A 215 8.05 15.78 9.03
CA LEU A 215 7.92 15.63 7.57
C LEU A 215 7.30 14.27 7.18
N ASP A 216 6.73 14.22 5.98
CA ASP A 216 6.26 13.00 5.30
C ASP A 216 5.28 12.18 6.16
N ARG A 217 5.55 10.87 6.38
CA ARG A 217 4.63 9.94 7.06
C ARG A 217 4.39 10.28 8.52
N SER A 218 5.26 11.07 9.15
CA SER A 218 5.03 11.58 10.50
C SER A 218 3.91 12.62 10.55
N THR A 219 3.51 13.19 9.40
CA THR A 219 2.53 14.27 9.29
C THR A 219 1.54 13.94 8.18
N ALA A 220 0.37 13.41 8.50
CA ALA A 220 -0.61 13.11 7.47
C ALA A 220 -1.48 14.33 7.15
N PRO A 221 -1.61 14.73 5.88
CA PRO A 221 -2.56 15.79 5.53
C PRO A 221 -3.98 15.31 5.88
N PRO A 222 -4.87 16.21 6.37
CA PRO A 222 -6.29 15.89 6.43
C PRO A 222 -6.73 15.49 5.03
N ALA A 223 -7.34 14.30 4.91
CA ALA A 223 -7.65 13.65 3.63
C ALA A 223 -8.44 14.57 2.68
N THR A 224 -7.74 15.31 1.82
CA THR A 224 -8.31 16.20 0.81
C THR A 224 -8.36 15.47 -0.53
N LYS A 225 -9.49 15.59 -1.23
CA LYS A 225 -9.74 14.99 -2.55
C LYS A 225 -8.70 15.53 -3.55
N LYS A 226 -7.95 14.65 -4.22
CA LYS A 226 -7.36 14.96 -5.53
C LYS A 226 -7.72 13.86 -6.55
N PRO A 227 -8.06 14.23 -7.78
CA PRO A 227 -8.30 13.28 -8.86
C PRO A 227 -6.98 12.59 -9.22
N VAL A 228 -7.02 11.27 -9.34
CA VAL A 228 -5.86 10.44 -9.63
C VAL A 228 -5.81 10.20 -11.14
N HIS A 229 -5.01 10.99 -11.86
CA HIS A 229 -4.40 10.53 -13.11
C HIS A 229 -3.09 9.85 -12.72
N LYS A 230 -3.04 8.51 -12.75
CA LYS A 230 -1.83 7.73 -12.46
C LYS A 230 -1.17 7.35 -13.78
N VAL A 231 0.07 7.78 -13.96
CA VAL A 231 1.01 7.26 -14.95
C VAL A 231 1.78 6.12 -14.26
N CYS A 232 1.84 4.92 -14.88
CA CYS A 232 2.67 3.79 -14.39
C CYS A 232 4.13 4.28 -14.38
N TRP A 233 4.80 4.24 -13.23
CA TRP A 233 6.25 4.41 -13.06
C TRP A 233 6.93 5.57 -13.81
N GLN A 234 6.99 6.74 -13.16
CA GLN A 234 8.08 7.71 -13.39
C GLN A 234 8.97 7.69 -12.14
N ALA A 235 9.96 6.81 -12.16
CA ALA A 235 11.15 6.95 -11.33
C ALA A 235 12.16 7.86 -12.06
#